data_AF-A0A5M9TV89-F1
#
_entry.id   AF-A0A5M9TV89-F1
#
_cell.length_a   1.000
_cell.length_b   1.000
_cell.length_c   1.000
_cell.angle_alpha   90.00
_cell.angle_beta   90.00
_cell.angle_gamma   90.00
#
_symmetry.space_group_name_H-M   'P 1'
#
loop_
_entity.id
_entity.type
_entity.pdbx_description
1 polymer ?
#
loop_
_entity_poly.entity_id
_entity_poly.type
_entity_poly.pdbx_seq_one_letter_code
_entity_poly.pdbx_strand_id
1 'polypeptide(L)'
;MKNISIHPGVYRFDWPYLMTYFVPNNTGEVEVNKCEVELYVGQHQNLQEGKLITIIISSYNFSNIQSKFEHIATKIRLAFFDEICMGTHNNLSEDSICWFERRRYSKSGGIGSGDTLHEVKMQWNKKTQKYTDPSWN
;
A
#
# COMPACT_ATOMS: atom_id res chain seq x y z
N MET A 1 -1.73 -0.02 25.42
CA MET A 1 -0.96 -0.26 24.18
C MET A 1 0.52 -0.15 24.51
N LYS A 2 1.39 -1.02 23.97
CA LYS A 2 2.83 -0.78 24.05
C LYS A 2 3.14 0.52 23.31
N ASN A 3 4.07 1.33 23.80
CA ASN A 3 4.48 2.55 23.11
C ASN A 3 5.03 2.19 21.73
N ILE A 4 4.40 2.71 20.69
CA ILE A 4 4.89 2.66 19.31
C ILE A 4 5.50 4.02 19.06
N SER A 5 6.80 4.04 18.75
CA SER A 5 7.47 5.25 18.28
C SER A 5 7.32 5.32 16.76
N ILE A 6 6.90 6.46 16.23
CA ILE A 6 6.71 6.65 14.79
C ILE A 6 7.47 7.88 14.30
N HIS A 7 7.92 7.83 13.05
CA HIS A 7 8.36 9.02 12.31
C HIS A 7 7.17 9.57 11.50
N PRO A 8 6.45 10.59 11.99
CA PRO A 8 5.23 11.08 11.35
C PRO A 8 5.56 11.82 10.04
N GLY A 9 4.61 11.83 9.12
CA GLY A 9 4.76 12.52 7.85
C GLY A 9 3.92 11.91 6.73
N VAL A 10 4.10 12.46 5.53
CA VAL A 10 3.52 11.93 4.30
C VAL A 10 4.67 11.50 3.39
N TYR A 11 4.72 10.21 3.07
CA TYR A 11 5.73 9.62 2.19
C TYR A 11 5.07 9.31 0.86
N ARG A 12 5.68 9.74 -0.25
CA ARG A 12 5.17 9.50 -1.61
C ARG A 12 6.27 8.94 -2.48
N PHE A 13 6.00 7.85 -3.18
CA PHE A 13 6.97 7.18 -4.06
C PHE A 13 6.27 6.31 -5.09
N ASP A 14 7.00 5.98 -6.16
CA ASP A 14 6.61 4.94 -7.11
C ASP A 14 7.12 3.58 -6.63
N TRP A 15 6.25 2.56 -6.67
CA TRP A 15 6.59 1.20 -6.31
C TRP A 15 6.57 0.28 -7.54
N PRO A 16 7.69 -0.42 -7.84
CA PRO A 16 7.73 -1.37 -8.93
C PRO A 16 7.06 -2.69 -8.56
N TYR A 17 6.36 -3.29 -9.51
CA TYR A 17 5.80 -4.64 -9.35
C TYR A 17 5.78 -5.40 -10.67
N LEU A 18 5.81 -6.72 -10.56
CA LEU A 18 5.76 -7.63 -11.70
C LEU A 18 4.37 -8.25 -11.85
N MET A 19 3.96 -8.43 -13.10
CA MET A 19 2.78 -9.22 -13.44
C MET A 19 3.12 -10.71 -13.47
N THR A 20 2.10 -11.57 -13.54
CA THR A 20 2.28 -13.03 -13.47
C THR A 20 3.02 -13.60 -14.69
N TYR A 21 2.95 -12.92 -15.84
CA TYR A 21 3.59 -13.35 -17.08
C TYR A 21 4.91 -12.61 -17.26
N PHE A 22 6.02 -13.30 -17.01
CA PHE A 22 7.39 -12.80 -17.21
C PHE A 22 7.85 -13.06 -18.65
N VAL A 23 7.03 -12.68 -19.63
CA VAL A 23 7.36 -12.89 -21.04
C VAL A 23 8.30 -11.77 -21.48
N PRO A 24 9.54 -12.08 -21.89
CA PRO A 24 10.42 -11.07 -22.44
C PRO A 24 9.87 -10.54 -23.77
N ASN A 25 10.07 -9.25 -24.03
CA ASN A 25 9.76 -8.64 -25.33
C ASN A 25 10.79 -9.08 -26.40
N ASN A 26 10.67 -8.55 -27.61
CA ASN A 26 11.57 -8.87 -28.73
C ASN A 26 13.03 -8.44 -28.52
N THR A 27 13.33 -7.64 -27.49
CA THR A 27 14.69 -7.25 -27.09
C THR A 27 15.21 -8.05 -25.89
N GLY A 28 14.43 -9.00 -25.38
CA GLY A 28 14.79 -9.83 -24.22
C GLY A 28 14.52 -9.18 -22.85
N GLU A 29 13.80 -8.06 -22.81
CA GLU A 29 13.48 -7.32 -21.59
C GLU A 29 12.13 -7.76 -21.00
N VAL A 30 12.05 -7.84 -19.67
CA VAL A 30 10.79 -8.10 -18.96
C VAL A 30 10.21 -6.78 -18.45
N GLU A 31 8.97 -6.50 -18.80
CA GLU A 31 8.30 -5.26 -18.41
C GLU A 31 8.01 -5.21 -16.90
N VAL A 32 8.44 -4.13 -16.24
CA VAL A 32 8.14 -3.84 -14.83
C VAL A 32 7.08 -2.76 -14.77
N ASN A 33 5.97 -3.05 -14.08
CA ASN A 33 4.90 -2.09 -13.87
C ASN A 33 5.21 -1.21 -12.65
N LYS A 34 4.57 -0.05 -12.56
CA LYS A 34 4.71 0.87 -11.42
C LYS A 34 3.35 1.31 -10.92
N CYS A 35 3.23 1.44 -9.61
CA CYS A 35 2.09 2.08 -8.95
C CYS A 35 2.57 3.23 -8.06
N GLU A 36 1.71 4.23 -7.87
CA GLU A 36 2.02 5.32 -6.93
C GLU A 36 1.56 4.92 -5.54
N VAL A 37 2.40 5.18 -4.54
CA VAL A 37 2.13 4.85 -3.15
C VAL A 37 2.23 6.10 -2.29
N GLU A 38 1.24 6.31 -1.43
CA GLU A 38 1.23 7.37 -0.43
C GLU A 38 1.05 6.76 0.97
N LEU A 39 1.96 7.04 1.90
CA LEU A 39 1.86 6.64 3.31
C LEU A 39 1.63 7.89 4.15
N TYR A 40 0.52 7.93 4.86
CA TYR A 40 0.15 8.97 5.80
C TYR A 40 0.35 8.43 7.21
N VAL A 41 1.44 8.84 7.87
CA VAL A 41 1.85 8.33 9.18
C VAL A 41 1.58 9.38 10.25
N GLY A 42 0.88 9.00 11.32
CA GLY A 42 0.68 9.85 12.49
C GLY A 42 -0.18 11.09 12.24
N GLN A 43 -1.08 11.04 11.25
CA GLN A 43 -1.97 12.17 10.95
C GLN A 43 -2.97 12.37 12.08
N HIS A 44 -3.04 13.59 12.64
CA HIS A 44 -3.82 13.87 13.84
C HIS A 44 -5.29 13.43 13.75
N GLN A 45 -5.93 13.62 12.60
CA GLN A 45 -7.31 13.21 12.35
C GLN A 45 -7.46 11.68 12.45
N ASN A 46 -6.58 10.93 11.80
CA ASN A 46 -6.59 9.46 11.80
C ASN A 46 -6.28 8.88 13.19
N LEU A 47 -5.44 9.57 13.97
CA LEU A 47 -5.10 9.17 15.33
C LEU A 47 -6.31 9.17 16.27
N GLN A 48 -7.27 10.07 16.07
CA GLN A 48 -8.51 10.12 16.85
C GLN A 48 -9.37 8.86 16.64
N GLU A 49 -9.24 8.23 15.47
CA GLU A 49 -9.91 6.97 15.11
C GLU A 49 -9.03 5.73 15.40
N GLY A 50 -7.89 5.90 16.07
CA GLY A 50 -6.94 4.82 16.36
C GLY A 50 -6.15 4.33 15.14
N LYS A 51 -6.15 5.09 14.04
CA LYS A 51 -5.42 4.77 12.80
C LYS A 51 -4.08 5.48 12.78
N LEU A 52 -2.99 4.70 12.83
CA LEU A 52 -1.62 5.19 12.89
C LEU A 52 -1.04 5.40 11.49
N ILE A 53 -1.34 4.52 10.54
CA ILE A 53 -0.80 4.56 9.19
C ILE A 53 -1.93 4.33 8.19
N THR A 54 -2.10 5.26 7.26
CA THR A 54 -2.97 5.09 6.09
C THR A 54 -2.13 4.98 4.84
N ILE A 55 -2.33 3.92 4.06
CA ILE A 55 -1.59 3.66 2.83
C ILE A 55 -2.56 3.68 1.67
N ILE A 56 -2.23 4.46 0.64
CA ILE A 56 -2.99 4.53 -0.61
C ILE A 56 -2.10 4.02 -1.73
N ILE A 57 -2.53 2.95 -2.39
CA ILE A 57 -1.87 2.42 -3.58
C ILE A 57 -2.72 2.79 -4.79
N SER A 58 -2.12 3.48 -5.74
CA SER A 58 -2.82 4.03 -6.91
C SER A 58 -2.35 3.39 -8.19
N SER A 59 -3.29 3.06 -9.06
CA SER A 59 -2.98 2.58 -10.40
C SER A 59 -3.84 3.24 -11.46
N TYR A 60 -3.29 3.30 -12.67
CA TYR A 60 -3.95 3.78 -13.88
C TYR A 60 -4.53 2.63 -14.73
N ASN A 61 -4.23 1.38 -14.38
CA ASN A 61 -4.65 0.16 -15.09
C ASN A 61 -5.36 -0.78 -14.11
N PHE A 62 -6.68 -0.60 -14.02
CA PHE A 62 -7.61 -1.21 -13.06
C PHE A 62 -7.44 -2.71 -12.85
N SER A 63 -7.31 -3.49 -13.92
CA SER A 63 -7.31 -4.95 -13.86
C SER A 63 -6.05 -5.54 -13.25
N ASN A 64 -4.95 -4.79 -13.21
CA ASN A 64 -3.64 -5.37 -12.94
C ASN A 64 -3.23 -5.26 -11.48
N ILE A 65 -3.58 -4.17 -10.79
CA ILE A 65 -3.13 -3.98 -9.42
C ILE A 65 -3.94 -4.77 -8.41
N GLN A 66 -5.25 -4.98 -8.66
CA GLN A 66 -6.14 -5.67 -7.73
C GLN A 66 -5.61 -7.08 -7.42
N SER A 67 -5.19 -7.81 -8.46
CA SER A 67 -4.59 -9.15 -8.34
C SER A 67 -3.21 -9.19 -7.67
N LYS A 68 -2.57 -8.03 -7.49
CA LYS A 68 -1.23 -7.88 -6.89
C LYS A 68 -1.25 -7.10 -5.58
N PHE A 69 -2.41 -6.63 -5.13
CA PHE A 69 -2.53 -5.68 -4.04
C PHE A 69 -1.93 -6.23 -2.73
N GLU A 70 -2.30 -7.46 -2.34
CA GLU A 70 -1.74 -8.13 -1.14
C GLU A 70 -0.22 -8.27 -1.19
N HIS A 71 0.33 -8.52 -2.38
CA HIS A 71 1.77 -8.69 -2.58
C HIS A 71 2.50 -7.35 -2.44
N ILE A 72 1.97 -6.31 -3.09
CA ILE A 72 2.51 -4.95 -3.01
C ILE A 72 2.42 -4.45 -1.56
N ALA A 73 1.27 -4.59 -0.91
CA ALA A 73 1.07 -4.22 0.49
C ALA A 73 2.05 -4.93 1.42
N THR A 74 2.26 -6.24 1.22
CA THR A 74 3.25 -7.01 1.97
C THR A 74 4.65 -6.43 1.81
N LYS A 75 5.05 -6.12 0.58
CA LYS A 75 6.39 -5.60 0.30
C LYS A 75 6.59 -4.20 0.86
N ILE A 76 5.60 -3.32 0.75
CA ILE A 76 5.64 -1.99 1.37
C ILE A 76 5.83 -2.11 2.87
N ARG A 77 5.04 -2.98 3.54
CA ARG A 77 5.17 -3.20 4.97
C ARG A 77 6.59 -3.61 5.35
N LEU A 78 7.12 -4.64 4.69
CA LEU A 78 8.46 -5.16 4.97
C LEU A 78 9.58 -4.15 4.67
N ALA A 79 9.40 -3.28 3.67
CA ALA A 79 10.42 -2.32 3.28
C ALA A 79 10.45 -1.07 4.16
N PHE A 80 9.30 -0.61 4.67
CA PHE A 80 9.20 0.71 5.31
C PHE A 80 8.84 0.69 6.79
N PHE A 81 8.15 -0.34 7.29
CA PHE A 81 7.57 -0.23 8.63
C PHE A 81 8.62 -0.27 9.74
N ASP A 82 9.76 -0.91 9.50
CA ASP A 82 10.87 -0.92 10.45
C ASP A 82 11.41 0.49 10.67
N GLU A 83 11.64 1.24 9.60
CA GLU A 83 12.11 2.62 9.66
C GLU A 83 11.02 3.57 10.19
N ILE A 84 9.79 3.47 9.65
CA ILE A 84 8.68 4.33 10.05
C ILE A 84 8.34 4.14 11.53
N CYS A 85 8.36 2.90 12.03
CA CYS A 85 8.06 2.60 13.43
C CYS A 85 9.32 2.56 14.31
N MET A 86 10.48 3.05 13.83
CA MET A 86 11.74 3.10 14.59
C MET A 86 12.09 1.77 15.28
N GLY A 87 11.95 0.64 14.57
CA GLY A 87 12.19 -0.71 15.09
C GLY A 87 11.08 -1.29 15.97
N THR A 88 10.01 -0.53 16.24
CA THR A 88 8.89 -0.95 17.11
C THR A 88 7.67 -1.48 16.34
N HIS A 89 7.80 -1.76 15.04
CA HIS A 89 6.71 -2.22 14.17
C HIS A 89 6.01 -3.49 14.67
N ASN A 90 6.69 -4.34 15.44
CA ASN A 90 6.10 -5.55 16.04
C ASN A 90 4.98 -5.26 17.05
N ASN A 91 4.94 -4.05 17.59
CA ASN A 91 3.89 -3.58 18.48
C ASN A 91 2.69 -2.97 17.73
N LEU A 92 2.81 -2.76 16.42
CA LEU A 92 1.76 -2.20 15.58
C LEU A 92 0.58 -3.17 15.49
N SER A 93 -0.62 -2.67 15.78
CA SER A 93 -1.85 -3.43 15.56
C SER A 93 -2.25 -3.34 14.10
N GLU A 94 -2.70 -4.44 13.48
CA GLU A 94 -3.20 -4.39 12.11
C GLU A 94 -4.42 -3.48 11.97
N ASP A 95 -5.26 -3.41 13.00
CA ASP A 95 -6.42 -2.51 13.02
C ASP A 95 -6.04 -1.02 13.01
N SER A 96 -4.78 -0.70 13.32
CA SER A 96 -4.26 0.68 13.26
C SER A 96 -3.71 1.04 11.88
N ILE A 97 -3.74 0.11 10.93
CA ILE A 97 -3.29 0.31 9.55
C ILE A 97 -4.51 0.30 8.63
N CYS A 98 -4.64 1.30 7.77
CA CYS A 98 -5.65 1.35 6.74
C CYS A 98 -5.00 1.22 5.36
N TRP A 99 -5.50 0.32 4.53
CA TRP A 99 -5.07 0.15 3.15
C TRP A 99 -6.18 0.61 2.22
N PHE A 100 -5.82 1.38 1.20
CA PHE A 100 -6.74 1.84 0.18
C PHE A 100 -6.19 1.59 -1.21
N GLU A 101 -7.08 1.18 -2.11
CA GLU A 101 -6.83 1.20 -3.55
C GLU A 101 -7.45 2.48 -4.12
N ARG A 102 -6.62 3.32 -4.76
CA ARG A 102 -7.11 4.43 -5.57
C ARG A 102 -7.05 4.05 -7.04
N ARG A 103 -8.19 4.05 -7.69
CA ARG A 103 -8.32 3.75 -9.11
C ARG A 103 -8.40 5.07 -9.87
N ARG A 104 -7.40 5.34 -10.71
CA ARG A 104 -7.32 6.58 -11.48
C ARG A 104 -7.79 6.35 -12.91
N TYR A 105 -8.69 7.20 -13.39
CA TYR A 105 -9.22 7.13 -14.76
C TYR A 105 -8.43 7.97 -15.76
N SER A 106 -7.61 8.92 -15.30
CA SER A 106 -6.74 9.72 -16.17
C SER A 106 -5.46 10.16 -15.45
N LYS A 107 -4.36 10.34 -16.21
CA LYS A 107 -3.07 10.81 -15.70
C LYS A 107 -3.01 12.31 -15.37
N SER A 108 -4.04 13.10 -15.72
CA SER A 108 -4.09 14.52 -15.34
C SER A 108 -4.26 14.64 -13.83
N GLY A 109 -3.26 15.20 -13.15
CA GLY A 109 -3.04 15.20 -11.69
C GLY A 109 -4.04 15.98 -10.82
N GLY A 110 -5.33 15.86 -11.10
CA GLY A 110 -6.40 16.18 -10.17
C GLY A 110 -7.24 14.93 -9.92
N ILE A 111 -7.99 14.89 -8.82
CA ILE A 111 -9.08 13.92 -8.65
C ILE A 111 -10.07 14.21 -9.78
N GLY A 112 -9.95 13.49 -10.90
CA GLY A 112 -10.92 13.57 -11.98
C GLY A 112 -12.26 13.06 -11.47
N SER A 113 -13.36 13.48 -12.11
CA SER A 113 -14.73 13.08 -11.77
C SER A 113 -15.03 11.57 -11.89
N GLY A 114 -14.01 10.72 -12.07
CA GLY A 114 -14.12 9.27 -12.11
C GLY A 114 -13.27 8.54 -11.07
N ASP A 115 -12.28 9.17 -10.43
CA ASP A 115 -11.37 8.45 -9.53
C ASP A 115 -12.12 7.87 -8.32
N THR A 116 -11.90 6.57 -8.04
CA THR A 116 -12.52 5.90 -6.89
C THR A 116 -11.46 5.51 -5.86
N LEU A 117 -11.84 5.57 -4.59
CA LEU A 117 -11.03 5.14 -3.46
C LEU A 117 -11.78 4.02 -2.73
N HIS A 118 -11.18 2.84 -2.68
CA HIS A 118 -11.75 1.66 -2.04
C HIS A 118 -10.90 1.29 -0.83
N GLU A 119 -11.54 1.06 0.32
CA GLU A 119 -10.84 0.47 1.45
C GLU A 119 -10.58 -1.00 1.16
N VAL A 120 -9.35 -1.46 1.37
CA VAL A 120 -8.97 -2.85 1.20
C VAL A 120 -8.67 -3.46 2.56
N LYS A 121 -9.54 -4.36 3.02
CA LYS A 121 -9.27 -5.17 4.21
C LYS A 121 -8.43 -6.37 3.82
N MET A 122 -7.43 -6.69 4.63
CA MET A 122 -6.53 -7.82 4.45
C MET A 122 -6.17 -8.40 5.82
N GLN A 123 -5.69 -9.64 5.83
CA GLN A 123 -5.21 -10.29 7.06
C GLN A 123 -3.68 -10.40 7.04
N TRP A 124 -3.01 -9.90 8.07
CA TRP A 124 -1.57 -10.08 8.21
C TRP A 124 -1.25 -11.41 8.88
N ASN A 125 -0.60 -12.31 8.15
CA ASN A 125 -0.07 -13.54 8.71
C ASN A 125 1.34 -13.30 9.27
N LYS A 126 1.45 -13.19 10.60
CA LYS A 126 2.75 -12.97 11.29
C LYS A 126 3.78 -14.09 11.05
N LYS A 127 3.34 -15.33 10.81
CA LYS A 127 4.26 -16.47 10.60
C LYS A 127 4.92 -16.43 9.23
N THR A 128 4.14 -16.10 8.20
CA THR A 128 4.65 -16.05 6.82
C THR A 128 5.10 -14.65 6.42
N GLN A 129 4.82 -13.64 7.25
CA GLN A 129 5.04 -12.23 7.00
C GLN A 129 4.42 -11.76 5.68
N LYS A 130 3.13 -12.10 5.48
CA LYS A 130 2.37 -11.77 4.27
C LYS A 130 0.96 -11.33 4.61
N TYR A 131 0.44 -10.37 3.84
CA TYR A 131 -0.99 -10.13 3.75
C TYR A 131 -1.67 -11.20 2.90
N THR A 132 -2.90 -11.56 3.28
CA THR A 132 -3.77 -12.48 2.54
C THR A 132 -5.21 -11.99 2.53
N ASP A 133 -6.02 -12.63 1.67
CA ASP A 133 -7.48 -12.50 1.63
C ASP A 133 -7.98 -11.05 1.47
N PRO A 134 -7.53 -10.33 0.41
CA PRO A 134 -7.96 -8.96 0.20
C PRO A 134 -9.45 -8.89 -0.13
N SER A 135 -10.17 -7.99 0.52
CA SER A 135 -11.56 -7.65 0.23
C SER A 135 -11.73 -6.14 0.08
N TRP A 136 -12.42 -5.73 -0.98
CA TRP A 136 -12.67 -4.33 -1.31
C TRP A 136 -14.05 -3.92 -0.82
N ASN A 137 -14.09 -2.83 -0.05
CA ASN A 137 -15.32 -2.18 0.42
C ASN A 137 -15.58 -0.87 -0.32
#